data_AF-A0A167N0F5-F1
#
_entry.id   AF-A0A167N0F5-F1
#
_cell.length_a   1.000
_cell.length_b   1.000
_cell.length_c   1.000
_cell.angle_alpha   90.00
_cell.angle_beta   90.00
_cell.angle_gamma   90.00
#
_symmetry.space_group_name_H-M   'P 1'
#
loop_
_entity.id
_entity.type
_entity.pdbx_description
1 polymer ?
#
loop_
_entity_poly.entity_id
_entity_poly.type
_entity_poly.pdbx_seq_one_letter_code
_entity_poly.pdbx_strand_id
1 'polypeptide(L)'
;MSPPPSPRPLLPSSHPSPRSLPSPLHPHPPRTTSPFSPGIVTRRRLLLLSLLLAGSLISLLLAGETLYRPPRIPDLPIPKELPHGGSYLPHAPDELDVLRGAGRPAADSPAPAPEGPEGPKLSLVVVWEESDPNAFHASFPYFISSIRANSPLLELVLIWIHPDHMEDCGDPLGAAGVSPAGVEEGDNVRLVCLSRREHWEAHRDYFCAPKRWDCQDEEGEVVLRTMMQRGEMDWYKSFFKIYRAYVFAKYLSPGVDWWGWADFDTVMGNYLTQFPWEAKSYDVLIPATPDDTLLFLRSHLAFFSCHPETEQKLLMFPNLASPEIYVERHKPGEFLAIEESEYSAFIIRNPDISFLILPEAMAHIPVHLFTASTLKYYTPGGVFRTSAYDPPTTPSISSMPVLDLLPLLTTSPPARLFSPKGITRPVSIFAGSYEYGLWFPLEFATHYNHFHPVPEGWRRIVGRGGGYRGGEEGVWERLEPPREARGALPVGGEGEAVQVVEGMYLHWFEEKWNGGTCVSLSPSSLPAFVSLPAARLSFLPSPPIVHSFPPAPPSTTTDIPAQNGSTTSPNAHCARPKRS
;
A
#
# COMPACT_ATOMS: atom_id res chain seq x y z
N MET A 1 19.96 -57.86 5.18
CA MET A 1 21.41 -57.67 4.93
C MET A 1 21.63 -57.87 3.44
N SER A 2 21.77 -56.75 2.73
CA SER A 2 22.00 -56.69 1.28
C SER A 2 23.18 -55.76 1.05
N PRO A 3 24.11 -56.08 0.13
CA PRO A 3 25.32 -55.30 -0.08
C PRO A 3 25.06 -53.99 -0.83
N PRO A 4 25.90 -52.96 -0.64
CA PRO A 4 25.74 -51.65 -1.28
C PRO A 4 26.21 -51.66 -2.75
N PRO A 5 25.63 -50.83 -3.63
CA PRO A 5 26.07 -50.71 -5.02
C PRO A 5 27.31 -49.80 -5.19
N SER A 6 28.25 -50.26 -6.01
CA SER A 6 29.50 -49.60 -6.40
C SER A 6 29.30 -48.36 -7.30
N PRO A 7 30.26 -47.40 -7.29
CA PRO A 7 30.15 -46.11 -7.99
C PRO A 7 30.50 -46.20 -9.50
N ARG A 8 29.81 -45.37 -10.30
CA ARG A 8 30.06 -45.18 -11.75
C ARG A 8 31.21 -44.19 -12.02
N PRO A 9 31.94 -44.33 -13.15
CA PRO A 9 33.11 -43.53 -13.47
C PRO A 9 32.80 -42.18 -14.15
N LEU A 10 33.69 -41.22 -13.91
CA LEU A 10 33.74 -39.86 -14.46
C LEU A 10 34.18 -39.85 -15.93
N LEU A 11 33.54 -39.01 -16.75
CA LEU A 11 33.95 -38.68 -18.13
C LEU A 11 34.70 -37.34 -18.17
N PRO A 12 35.69 -37.17 -19.07
CA PRO A 12 36.60 -36.02 -19.07
C PRO A 12 36.14 -34.82 -19.91
N SER A 13 36.54 -33.64 -19.46
CA SER A 13 36.39 -32.33 -20.10
C SER A 13 37.35 -32.14 -21.29
N SER A 14 36.87 -31.53 -22.37
CA SER A 14 37.69 -31.09 -23.51
C SER A 14 37.61 -29.57 -23.71
N HIS A 15 38.71 -28.88 -23.40
CA HIS A 15 39.02 -27.53 -23.88
C HIS A 15 39.89 -27.63 -25.14
N PRO A 16 39.72 -26.73 -26.13
CA PRO A 16 40.76 -26.45 -27.11
C PRO A 16 41.33 -25.02 -26.93
N SER A 17 42.65 -24.95 -26.77
CA SER A 17 43.46 -23.72 -26.90
C SER A 17 44.17 -23.70 -28.28
N PRO A 18 44.99 -22.68 -28.64
CA PRO A 18 44.75 -21.86 -29.81
C PRO A 18 45.77 -22.10 -30.95
N ARG A 19 45.43 -21.68 -32.17
CA ARG A 19 46.37 -21.66 -33.31
C ARG A 19 46.99 -20.28 -33.51
N SER A 20 48.24 -20.32 -33.93
CA SER A 20 49.22 -19.25 -34.09
C SER A 20 49.44 -18.83 -35.55
N LEU A 21 49.83 -17.54 -35.72
CA LEU A 21 50.70 -16.92 -36.76
C LEU A 21 50.18 -16.84 -38.22
N PRO A 22 50.72 -15.94 -39.10
CA PRO A 22 51.92 -15.08 -38.98
C PRO A 22 51.80 -13.60 -39.46
N SER A 23 52.80 -12.77 -39.12
CA SER A 23 53.21 -11.51 -39.80
C SER A 23 54.05 -11.83 -41.07
N PRO A 24 54.72 -10.88 -41.79
CA PRO A 24 54.62 -9.41 -41.93
C PRO A 24 54.57 -8.95 -43.41
N LEU A 25 54.53 -7.63 -43.71
CA LEU A 25 55.28 -6.99 -44.82
C LEU A 25 55.21 -5.45 -44.80
N HIS A 26 56.20 -4.84 -45.45
CA HIS A 26 56.86 -3.53 -45.26
C HIS A 26 56.17 -2.26 -45.80
N PRO A 27 56.73 -1.04 -45.51
CA PRO A 27 56.11 0.27 -45.72
C PRO A 27 56.58 1.02 -46.98
N HIS A 28 55.83 2.04 -47.42
CA HIS A 28 56.19 2.98 -48.50
C HIS A 28 55.41 4.32 -48.38
N PRO A 29 55.82 5.43 -49.05
CA PRO A 29 56.29 6.68 -48.43
C PRO A 29 55.26 7.85 -48.42
N PRO A 30 55.59 9.01 -47.83
CA PRO A 30 54.65 10.13 -47.68
C PRO A 30 54.53 10.95 -48.97
N ARG A 31 53.31 11.37 -49.30
CA ARG A 31 53.02 12.32 -50.40
C ARG A 31 52.36 13.58 -49.88
N THR A 32 53.19 14.63 -49.83
CA THR A 32 52.95 16.04 -50.17
C THR A 32 51.53 16.62 -50.08
N THR A 33 51.45 17.60 -49.19
CA THR A 33 50.44 18.64 -48.98
C THR A 33 49.96 19.36 -50.25
N SER A 34 48.64 19.56 -50.35
CA SER A 34 47.97 20.53 -51.22
C SER A 34 47.30 21.61 -50.35
N PRO A 35 47.36 22.91 -50.73
CA PRO A 35 46.82 23.99 -49.93
C PRO A 35 45.32 24.16 -50.21
N PHE A 36 44.47 23.70 -49.30
CA PHE A 36 43.04 24.03 -49.34
C PHE A 36 42.76 25.34 -48.59
N SER A 37 42.14 26.27 -49.31
CA SER A 37 41.76 27.62 -48.89
C SER A 37 40.94 27.63 -47.58
N PRO A 38 41.28 28.44 -46.56
CA PRO A 38 40.63 28.39 -45.23
C PRO A 38 39.21 28.97 -45.18
N GLY A 39 38.70 29.56 -46.27
CA GLY A 39 37.48 30.39 -46.23
C GLY A 39 36.15 29.67 -46.41
N ILE A 40 36.12 28.49 -47.03
CA ILE A 40 34.85 27.81 -47.40
C ILE A 40 34.41 26.80 -46.34
N VAL A 41 35.37 26.19 -45.62
CA VAL A 41 35.11 25.17 -44.59
C VAL A 41 34.47 25.80 -43.35
N THR A 42 34.84 27.03 -43.01
CA THR A 42 34.31 27.77 -41.85
C THR A 42 32.83 28.14 -42.03
N ARG A 43 32.41 28.59 -43.22
CA ARG A 43 30.99 28.92 -43.47
C ARG A 43 30.07 27.70 -43.42
N ARG A 44 30.49 26.55 -43.96
CA ARG A 44 29.70 25.31 -43.89
C ARG A 44 29.59 24.77 -42.46
N ARG A 45 30.66 24.86 -41.67
CA ARG A 45 30.63 24.45 -40.25
C ARG A 45 29.75 25.36 -39.39
N LEU A 46 29.78 26.67 -39.62
CA LEU A 46 28.89 27.62 -38.95
C LEU A 46 27.41 27.38 -39.29
N LEU A 47 27.09 27.13 -40.56
CA LEU A 47 25.72 26.82 -40.96
C LEU A 47 25.20 25.52 -40.32
N LEU A 48 26.04 24.48 -40.27
CA LEU A 48 25.68 23.20 -39.65
C LEU A 48 25.46 23.35 -38.14
N LEU A 49 26.31 24.13 -37.47
CA LEU A 49 26.17 24.41 -36.03
C LEU A 49 24.89 25.21 -35.75
N SER A 50 24.57 26.21 -36.57
CA SER A 50 23.33 26.98 -36.44
C SER A 50 22.09 26.12 -36.65
N LEU A 51 22.11 25.17 -37.60
CA LEU A 51 21.01 24.24 -37.82
C LEU A 51 20.83 23.25 -36.66
N LEU A 52 21.93 22.76 -36.08
CA LEU A 52 21.87 21.90 -34.90
C LEU A 52 21.32 22.63 -33.68
N LEU A 53 21.75 23.88 -33.44
CA LEU A 53 21.23 24.70 -32.34
C LEU A 53 19.75 25.03 -32.53
N ALA A 54 19.33 25.38 -33.75
CA ALA A 54 17.92 25.63 -34.05
C ALA A 54 17.07 24.35 -33.88
N GLY A 55 17.56 23.20 -34.33
CA GLY A 55 16.90 21.90 -34.14
C GLY A 55 16.75 21.54 -32.66
N SER A 56 17.80 21.71 -31.85
CA SER A 56 17.74 21.49 -30.41
C SER A 56 16.77 22.44 -29.71
N LEU A 57 16.72 23.71 -30.11
CA LEU A 57 15.80 24.70 -29.54
C LEU A 57 14.33 24.37 -29.88
N ILE A 58 14.06 23.95 -31.12
CA ILE A 58 12.72 23.51 -31.55
C ILE A 58 12.31 22.24 -30.79
N SER A 59 13.21 21.27 -30.63
CA SER A 59 12.93 20.06 -29.83
C SER A 59 12.65 20.40 -28.37
N LEU A 60 13.36 21.37 -27.78
CA LEU A 60 13.11 21.86 -26.43
C LEU A 60 11.76 22.59 -26.31
N LEU A 61 11.38 23.39 -27.32
CA LEU A 61 10.08 24.07 -27.36
C LEU A 61 8.92 23.08 -27.51
N LEU A 62 9.08 22.07 -28.37
CA LEU A 62 8.09 21.00 -28.55
C LEU A 62 7.99 20.10 -27.32
N ALA A 63 9.13 19.77 -26.68
CA ALA A 63 9.15 19.06 -25.41
C ALA A 63 8.46 19.88 -24.30
N GLY A 64 8.69 21.19 -24.28
CA GLY A 64 7.97 22.13 -23.42
C GLY A 64 6.47 22.09 -23.63
N GLU A 65 5.98 22.17 -24.87
CA GLU A 65 4.53 22.08 -25.14
C GLU A 65 3.91 20.74 -24.72
N THR A 66 4.63 19.63 -24.84
CA THR A 66 4.17 18.33 -24.33
C THR A 66 4.23 18.21 -22.81
N LEU A 67 5.14 18.92 -22.14
CA LEU A 67 5.25 18.95 -20.67
C LEU A 67 4.26 19.90 -20.01
N TYR A 68 3.79 20.93 -20.73
CA TYR A 68 2.85 21.93 -20.22
C TYR A 68 1.38 21.70 -20.62
N ARG A 69 1.09 20.75 -21.53
CA ARG A 69 -0.29 20.29 -21.72
C ARG A 69 -0.60 19.21 -20.68
N PRO A 70 -1.56 19.43 -19.77
CA PRO A 70 -2.04 18.34 -18.94
C PRO A 70 -2.55 17.23 -19.87
N PRO A 71 -2.19 15.96 -19.63
CA PRO A 71 -2.75 14.85 -20.40
C PRO A 71 -4.27 14.92 -20.30
N ARG A 72 -4.95 14.82 -21.45
CA ARG A 72 -6.40 14.59 -21.44
C ARG A 72 -6.61 13.21 -20.80
N ILE A 73 -7.17 13.21 -19.59
CA ILE A 73 -7.67 12.02 -18.94
C ILE A 73 -8.68 11.40 -19.92
N PRO A 74 -8.51 10.12 -20.33
CA PRO A 74 -9.58 9.42 -21.01
C PRO A 74 -10.77 9.41 -20.07
N ASP A 75 -11.88 10.04 -20.47
CA ASP A 75 -13.12 9.97 -19.71
C ASP A 75 -13.46 8.49 -19.52
N LEU A 76 -13.31 7.99 -18.28
CA LEU A 76 -13.88 6.71 -17.93
C LEU A 76 -15.39 6.83 -18.12
N PRO A 77 -16.06 5.86 -18.77
CA PRO A 77 -17.50 5.92 -18.94
C PRO A 77 -18.14 6.03 -17.55
N ILE A 78 -18.82 7.16 -17.30
CA ILE A 78 -19.60 7.36 -16.09
C ILE A 78 -20.66 6.25 -16.06
N PRO A 79 -20.67 5.36 -15.05
CA PRO A 79 -21.69 4.34 -14.93
C PRO A 79 -23.07 5.01 -14.89
N LYS A 80 -24.04 4.46 -15.63
CA LYS A 80 -25.43 4.91 -15.51
C LYS A 80 -25.88 4.74 -14.05
N GLU A 81 -26.50 5.77 -13.49
CA GLU A 81 -27.11 5.72 -12.16
C GLU A 81 -27.98 4.46 -12.03
N LEU A 82 -27.60 3.57 -11.11
CA LEU A 82 -28.47 2.48 -10.71
C LEU A 82 -29.66 3.07 -9.93
N PRO A 83 -30.89 2.58 -10.16
CA PRO A 83 -32.06 3.07 -9.44
C PRO A 83 -31.85 2.87 -7.94
N HIS A 84 -31.83 3.97 -7.19
CA HIS A 84 -31.71 3.98 -5.73
C HIS A 84 -32.89 3.20 -5.13
N GLY A 85 -32.65 1.94 -4.77
CA GLY A 85 -33.67 0.99 -4.34
C GLY A 85 -33.41 0.44 -2.95
N GLY A 86 -33.94 1.12 -1.93
CA GLY A 86 -34.31 0.57 -0.62
C GLY A 86 -33.16 0.13 0.29
N SER A 87 -33.21 0.56 1.56
CA SER A 87 -32.35 0.03 2.63
C SER A 87 -32.49 -1.49 2.73
N TYR A 88 -31.39 -2.23 2.62
CA TYR A 88 -31.34 -3.67 2.92
C TYR A 88 -30.38 -3.93 4.08
N LEU A 89 -30.95 -4.45 5.17
CA LEU A 89 -30.29 -5.41 6.04
C LEU A 89 -30.55 -6.81 5.45
N PRO A 90 -29.60 -7.76 5.51
CA PRO A 90 -29.86 -9.13 5.12
C PRO A 90 -30.85 -9.78 6.11
N HIS A 91 -31.85 -10.46 5.57
CA HIS A 91 -32.90 -11.16 6.30
C HIS A 91 -32.33 -12.26 7.22
N ALA A 92 -32.60 -12.13 8.53
CA ALA A 92 -32.80 -13.28 9.41
C ALA A 92 -34.23 -13.84 9.16
N PRO A 93 -34.47 -15.15 9.32
CA PRO A 93 -35.75 -15.76 8.99
C PRO A 93 -36.83 -15.46 10.04
N ASP A 94 -38.00 -15.10 9.53
CA ASP A 94 -39.36 -15.14 10.10
C ASP A 94 -39.58 -14.75 11.58
N GLU A 95 -40.07 -13.53 11.78
CA GLU A 95 -41.16 -13.30 12.74
C GLU A 95 -42.09 -12.19 12.20
N LEU A 96 -43.28 -12.62 11.79
CA LEU A 96 -44.33 -11.79 11.22
C LEU A 96 -45.54 -11.89 12.13
N ASP A 97 -45.66 -10.96 13.07
CA ASP A 97 -46.97 -10.55 13.56
C ASP A 97 -46.91 -9.18 14.26
N VAL A 98 -48.05 -8.48 14.23
CA VAL A 98 -48.38 -7.19 14.84
C VAL A 98 -48.26 -5.95 13.94
N LEU A 99 -49.31 -5.76 13.13
CA LEU A 99 -49.78 -4.47 12.64
C LEU A 99 -50.52 -3.66 13.73
N ARG A 100 -50.42 -2.33 13.61
CA ARG A 100 -51.38 -1.26 14.01
C ARG A 100 -51.54 -0.90 15.49
N GLY A 101 -51.20 0.36 15.80
CA GLY A 101 -51.79 1.12 16.89
C GLY A 101 -51.25 2.54 17.00
N ALA A 102 -51.95 3.52 16.42
CA ALA A 102 -51.67 4.93 16.64
C ALA A 102 -52.18 5.39 18.03
N GLY A 103 -51.34 6.09 18.79
CA GLY A 103 -51.76 7.10 19.78
C GLY A 103 -51.53 6.79 21.27
N ARG A 104 -50.43 7.32 21.84
CA ARG A 104 -50.34 8.13 23.09
C ARG A 104 -48.89 8.23 23.57
N PRO A 105 -48.49 9.34 24.23
CA PRO A 105 -47.14 9.48 24.78
C PRO A 105 -47.07 8.72 26.12
N ALA A 106 -46.24 7.68 26.19
CA ALA A 106 -45.91 7.01 27.44
C ALA A 106 -44.50 7.41 27.86
N ALA A 107 -44.44 8.06 29.03
CA ALA A 107 -43.24 8.13 29.85
C ALA A 107 -42.83 6.71 30.29
N ASP A 108 -41.56 6.58 30.62
CA ASP A 108 -40.88 5.38 31.12
C ASP A 108 -40.60 4.30 30.06
N SER A 109 -39.69 4.63 29.14
CA SER A 109 -38.93 3.60 28.42
C SER A 109 -38.09 2.81 29.42
N PRO A 110 -38.22 1.47 29.49
CA PRO A 110 -37.32 0.65 30.29
C PRO A 110 -35.89 0.84 29.77
N ALA A 111 -34.93 0.85 30.69
CA ALA A 111 -33.51 0.88 30.34
C ALA A 111 -33.22 -0.21 29.28
N PRO A 112 -32.42 0.09 28.24
CA PRO A 112 -32.09 -0.88 27.21
C PRO A 112 -31.54 -2.14 27.88
N ALA A 113 -32.02 -3.30 27.42
CA ALA A 113 -31.50 -4.59 27.87
C ALA A 113 -29.98 -4.58 27.71
N PRO A 114 -29.22 -5.22 28.63
CA PRO A 114 -27.78 -5.29 28.52
C PRO A 114 -27.43 -5.85 27.14
N GLU A 115 -26.73 -5.03 26.35
CA GLU A 115 -26.18 -5.41 25.06
C GLU A 115 -25.48 -6.76 25.26
N GLY A 116 -25.88 -7.78 24.48
CA GLY A 116 -25.12 -9.02 24.40
C GLY A 116 -23.66 -8.69 24.08
N PRO A 117 -22.72 -9.61 24.34
CA PRO A 117 -21.30 -9.34 24.08
C PRO A 117 -21.14 -8.81 22.65
N GLU A 118 -20.74 -7.55 22.50
CA GLU A 118 -20.48 -6.93 21.20
C GLU A 118 -19.45 -7.82 20.50
N GLY A 119 -19.85 -8.46 19.39
CA GLY A 119 -18.94 -9.25 18.57
C GLY A 119 -17.77 -8.41 18.02
N PRO A 120 -16.78 -9.04 17.37
CA PRO A 120 -15.66 -8.32 16.79
C PRO A 120 -16.16 -7.29 15.78
N LYS A 121 -15.63 -6.06 15.86
CA LYS A 121 -16.03 -4.94 15.00
C LYS A 121 -15.30 -4.92 13.66
N LEU A 122 -14.24 -5.71 13.53
CA LEU A 122 -13.40 -5.80 12.35
C LEU A 122 -13.08 -7.26 12.00
N SER A 123 -13.17 -7.61 10.72
CA SER A 123 -12.80 -8.93 10.20
C SER A 123 -11.69 -8.86 9.16
N LEU A 124 -10.62 -9.62 9.33
CA LEU A 124 -9.63 -9.85 8.28
C LEU A 124 -9.98 -11.11 7.51
N VAL A 125 -10.01 -11.03 6.18
CA VAL A 125 -10.26 -12.17 5.31
C VAL A 125 -9.01 -12.47 4.49
N VAL A 126 -8.37 -13.59 4.84
CA VAL A 126 -7.16 -14.06 4.17
C VAL A 126 -7.49 -15.33 3.39
N VAL A 127 -7.14 -15.33 2.11
CA VAL A 127 -7.29 -16.50 1.24
C VAL A 127 -5.92 -17.10 1.02
N TRP A 128 -5.79 -18.39 1.29
CA TRP A 128 -4.58 -19.16 1.06
C TRP A 128 -4.91 -20.42 0.27
N GLU A 129 -4.05 -20.75 -0.68
CA GLU A 129 -4.10 -22.02 -1.39
C GLU A 129 -2.78 -22.74 -1.15
N GLU A 130 -2.88 -23.99 -0.67
CA GLU A 130 -1.72 -24.82 -0.41
C GLU A 130 -1.07 -25.23 -1.74
N SER A 131 0.00 -24.52 -2.10
CA SER A 131 0.89 -24.93 -3.20
C SER A 131 2.07 -25.78 -2.69
N ASP A 132 2.45 -25.62 -1.42
CA ASP A 132 3.41 -26.46 -0.71
C ASP A 132 2.99 -26.57 0.78
N PRO A 133 2.69 -27.79 1.29
CA PRO A 133 2.28 -28.04 2.68
C PRO A 133 3.27 -27.55 3.73
N ASN A 134 4.54 -27.38 3.36
CA ASN A 134 5.60 -26.98 4.28
C ASN A 134 5.95 -25.48 4.18
N ALA A 135 5.30 -24.73 3.28
CA ALA A 135 5.68 -23.37 2.95
C ALA A 135 4.84 -22.31 3.69
N PHE A 136 4.60 -22.51 4.99
CA PHE A 136 4.17 -21.37 5.81
C PHE A 136 5.31 -20.37 5.90
N HIS A 137 5.00 -19.12 5.59
CA HIS A 137 5.95 -18.02 5.75
C HIS A 137 6.42 -17.98 7.21
N ALA A 138 7.71 -17.71 7.45
CA ALA A 138 8.28 -17.71 8.80
C ALA A 138 7.59 -16.71 9.76
N SER A 139 6.89 -15.72 9.21
CA SER A 139 6.09 -14.74 9.96
C SER A 139 4.73 -15.27 10.44
N PHE A 140 4.22 -16.38 9.91
CA PHE A 140 2.85 -16.84 10.14
C PHE A 140 2.50 -17.02 11.63
N PRO A 141 3.36 -17.61 12.49
CA PRO A 141 3.08 -17.67 13.93
C PRO A 141 2.94 -16.28 14.58
N TYR A 142 3.72 -15.30 14.13
CA TYR A 142 3.65 -13.92 14.62
C TYR A 142 2.38 -13.22 14.14
N PHE A 143 1.99 -13.44 12.88
CA PHE A 143 0.71 -12.97 12.34
C PHE A 143 -0.44 -13.48 13.21
N ILE A 144 -0.59 -14.81 13.39
CA ILE A 144 -1.67 -15.39 14.20
C ILE A 144 -1.63 -14.91 15.67
N SER A 145 -0.43 -14.86 16.27
CA SER A 145 -0.30 -14.37 17.64
C SER A 145 -0.76 -12.91 17.79
N SER A 146 -0.48 -12.06 16.80
CA SER A 146 -0.92 -10.65 16.81
C SER A 146 -2.41 -10.48 16.58
N ILE A 147 -3.03 -11.38 15.78
CA ILE A 147 -4.48 -11.44 15.62
C ILE A 147 -5.14 -11.79 16.96
N ARG A 148 -4.69 -12.87 17.61
CA ARG A 148 -5.26 -13.34 18.88
C ARG A 148 -5.19 -12.32 20.00
N ALA A 149 -4.15 -11.50 20.01
CA ALA A 149 -4.05 -10.41 20.98
C ALA A 149 -5.11 -9.31 20.80
N ASN A 150 -5.78 -9.26 19.64
CA ASN A 150 -6.86 -8.33 19.33
C ASN A 150 -8.26 -9.00 19.39
N SER A 151 -8.40 -10.16 20.03
CA SER A 151 -9.63 -10.96 19.98
C SER A 151 -10.96 -10.27 20.31
N PRO A 152 -11.03 -9.23 21.18
CA PRO A 152 -12.30 -8.53 21.40
C PRO A 152 -12.73 -7.62 20.23
N LEU A 153 -11.82 -7.28 19.32
CA LEU A 153 -12.05 -6.26 18.29
C LEU A 153 -11.89 -6.79 16.87
N LEU A 154 -11.06 -7.81 16.71
CA LEU A 154 -10.59 -8.32 15.44
C LEU A 154 -10.90 -9.80 15.34
N GLU A 155 -11.51 -10.24 14.26
CA GLU A 155 -11.49 -11.64 13.85
C GLU A 155 -10.65 -11.84 12.59
N LEU A 156 -10.15 -13.06 12.40
CA LEU A 156 -9.53 -13.53 11.18
C LEU A 156 -10.37 -14.68 10.63
N VAL A 157 -10.86 -14.52 9.41
CA VAL A 157 -11.43 -15.60 8.61
C VAL A 157 -10.39 -16.02 7.59
N LEU A 158 -9.75 -17.15 7.88
CA LEU A 158 -8.76 -17.79 7.01
C LEU A 158 -9.47 -18.77 6.08
N ILE A 159 -9.64 -18.38 4.81
CA ILE A 159 -10.12 -19.25 3.75
C ILE A 159 -8.97 -20.10 3.25
N TRP A 160 -8.98 -21.38 3.61
CA TRP A 160 -8.00 -22.38 3.19
C TRP A 160 -8.55 -23.18 2.00
N ILE A 161 -7.90 -23.03 0.86
CA ILE A 161 -8.22 -23.77 -0.36
C ILE A 161 -7.34 -25.01 -0.39
N HIS A 162 -7.94 -26.17 -0.13
CA HIS A 162 -7.21 -27.44 -0.19
C HIS A 162 -7.12 -27.97 -1.64
N PRO A 163 -6.05 -28.70 -1.99
CA PRO A 163 -5.96 -29.38 -3.27
C PRO A 163 -7.09 -30.41 -3.46
N ASP A 164 -7.58 -30.56 -4.70
CA ASP A 164 -8.71 -31.43 -5.03
C ASP A 164 -8.50 -32.92 -4.70
N HIS A 165 -7.26 -33.35 -4.49
CA HIS A 165 -6.92 -34.73 -4.13
C HIS A 165 -6.90 -34.99 -2.61
N MET A 166 -7.06 -33.95 -1.79
CA MET A 166 -7.20 -34.09 -0.34
C MET A 166 -8.68 -34.15 0.02
N GLU A 167 -9.08 -35.19 0.77
CA GLU A 167 -10.45 -35.34 1.27
C GLU A 167 -10.70 -34.53 2.56
N ASP A 168 -9.64 -34.12 3.24
CA ASP A 168 -9.67 -33.34 4.47
C ASP A 168 -8.68 -32.17 4.38
N CYS A 169 -8.94 -31.13 5.15
CA CYS A 169 -8.24 -29.87 5.18
C CYS A 169 -6.87 -29.95 5.86
N GLY A 170 -6.61 -31.05 6.56
CA GLY A 170 -5.49 -31.17 7.48
C GLY A 170 -5.60 -30.19 8.65
N ASP A 171 -4.52 -30.05 9.39
CA ASP A 171 -4.37 -29.03 10.43
C ASP A 171 -3.32 -28.01 9.98
N PRO A 172 -3.68 -27.05 9.10
CA PRO A 172 -2.73 -26.07 8.58
C PRO A 172 -2.16 -25.19 9.70
N LEU A 173 -2.93 -24.94 10.76
CA LEU A 173 -2.48 -24.17 11.91
C LEU A 173 -1.48 -24.97 12.75
N GLY A 174 -1.77 -26.24 13.02
CA GLY A 174 -0.85 -27.15 13.69
C GLY A 174 0.45 -27.35 12.92
N ALA A 175 0.39 -27.48 11.59
CA ALA A 175 1.56 -27.56 10.71
C ALA A 175 2.44 -26.31 10.81
N ALA A 176 1.83 -25.14 11.01
CA ALA A 176 2.53 -23.88 11.24
C ALA A 176 3.02 -23.69 12.69
N GLY A 177 2.93 -24.73 13.54
CA GLY A 177 3.31 -24.66 14.95
C GLY A 177 2.36 -23.80 15.80
N VAL A 178 1.18 -23.46 15.28
CA VAL A 178 0.12 -22.79 16.00
C VAL A 178 -0.73 -23.87 16.66
N SER A 179 -0.77 -23.89 18.00
CA SER A 179 -1.54 -24.92 18.70
C SER A 179 -3.02 -24.90 18.26
N PRO A 180 -3.59 -26.05 17.88
CA PRO A 180 -5.03 -26.17 17.60
C PRO A 180 -5.89 -25.97 18.85
N ALA A 181 -5.28 -25.98 20.06
CA ALA A 181 -5.92 -25.67 21.35
C ALA A 181 -6.37 -24.19 21.49
N GLY A 182 -6.53 -23.50 20.37
CA GLY A 182 -7.07 -22.15 20.28
C GLY A 182 -7.89 -21.97 19.01
N VAL A 183 -8.42 -23.01 18.38
CA VAL A 183 -9.51 -22.88 17.39
C VAL A 183 -10.76 -23.51 18.02
N GLU A 184 -10.99 -23.18 19.29
CA GLU A 184 -12.20 -23.59 19.99
C GLU A 184 -13.34 -22.63 19.65
N GLU A 185 -14.57 -23.07 19.93
CA GLU A 185 -15.77 -22.24 19.87
C GLU A 185 -15.58 -21.01 20.81
N GLY A 186 -15.12 -19.89 20.24
CA GLY A 186 -14.75 -18.68 20.99
C GLY A 186 -13.40 -18.04 20.65
N ASP A 187 -12.54 -18.63 19.81
CA ASP A 187 -11.36 -17.91 19.29
C ASP A 187 -11.75 -16.91 18.20
N ASN A 188 -10.93 -15.87 18.05
CA ASN A 188 -11.10 -14.88 16.99
C ASN A 188 -10.44 -15.30 15.67
N VAL A 189 -9.86 -16.50 15.58
CA VAL A 189 -9.32 -17.07 14.35
C VAL A 189 -10.22 -18.22 13.88
N ARG A 190 -10.84 -18.04 12.72
CA ARG A 190 -11.71 -19.02 12.06
C ARG A 190 -11.03 -19.57 10.82
N LEU A 191 -10.80 -20.88 10.82
CA LEU A 191 -10.38 -21.61 9.62
C LEU A 191 -11.62 -22.06 8.85
N VAL A 192 -11.74 -21.62 7.59
CA VAL A 192 -12.78 -22.06 6.67
C VAL A 192 -12.10 -22.82 5.56
N CYS A 193 -12.38 -24.10 5.47
CA CYS A 193 -11.79 -24.93 4.45
C CYS A 193 -12.74 -25.12 3.28
N LEU A 194 -12.23 -24.96 2.06
CA LEU A 194 -12.97 -25.10 0.81
C LEU A 194 -12.12 -25.88 -0.19
N SER A 195 -12.75 -26.71 -0.99
CA SER A 195 -12.15 -27.17 -2.24
C SER A 195 -11.96 -26.00 -3.19
N ARG A 196 -11.08 -26.16 -4.19
CA ARG A 196 -10.90 -25.13 -5.23
C ARG A 196 -12.22 -24.82 -5.92
N ARG A 197 -13.05 -25.82 -6.18
CA ARG A 197 -14.38 -25.64 -6.79
C ARG A 197 -15.31 -24.80 -5.90
N GLU A 198 -15.45 -25.16 -4.62
CA GLU A 198 -16.31 -24.42 -3.67
C GLU A 198 -15.87 -22.96 -3.51
N HIS A 199 -14.56 -22.69 -3.51
CA HIS A 199 -14.03 -21.34 -3.49
C HIS A 199 -14.51 -20.50 -4.68
N TRP A 200 -14.45 -21.04 -5.90
CA TRP A 200 -14.88 -20.32 -7.09
C TRP A 200 -16.40 -20.28 -7.25
N GLU A 201 -17.12 -21.31 -6.79
CA GLU A 201 -18.58 -21.29 -6.71
C GLU A 201 -19.06 -20.18 -5.77
N ALA A 202 -18.40 -19.94 -4.63
CA ALA A 202 -18.73 -18.81 -3.77
C ALA A 202 -18.60 -17.44 -4.49
N HIS A 203 -17.59 -17.28 -5.35
CA HIS A 203 -17.44 -16.06 -6.15
C HIS A 203 -18.54 -15.95 -7.20
N ARG A 204 -18.80 -17.03 -7.97
CA ARG A 204 -19.91 -17.07 -8.94
C ARG A 204 -21.22 -16.70 -8.25
N ASP A 205 -21.56 -17.37 -7.14
CA ASP A 205 -22.82 -17.19 -6.43
C ASP A 205 -22.98 -15.76 -5.92
N TYR A 206 -21.88 -15.16 -5.45
CA TYR A 206 -21.88 -13.75 -5.09
C TYR A 206 -22.19 -12.86 -6.30
N PHE A 207 -21.40 -12.93 -7.38
CA PHE A 207 -21.57 -12.01 -8.51
C PHE A 207 -22.87 -12.26 -9.29
N CYS A 208 -23.28 -13.51 -9.45
CA CYS A 208 -24.50 -13.92 -10.15
C CYS A 208 -25.78 -13.82 -9.30
N ALA A 209 -25.68 -13.39 -8.04
CA ALA A 209 -26.86 -13.16 -7.21
C ALA A 209 -27.82 -12.15 -7.86
N PRO A 210 -29.13 -12.24 -7.55
CA PRO A 210 -30.11 -11.27 -8.01
C PRO A 210 -29.70 -9.84 -7.65
N LYS A 211 -29.95 -8.90 -8.57
CA LYS A 211 -29.59 -7.46 -8.46
C LYS A 211 -28.09 -7.13 -8.59
N ARG A 212 -27.23 -8.13 -8.85
CA ARG A 212 -25.85 -7.91 -9.30
C ARG A 212 -25.77 -8.23 -10.79
N TRP A 213 -25.16 -9.36 -11.17
CA TRP A 213 -25.17 -9.82 -12.56
C TRP A 213 -26.45 -10.57 -12.93
N ASP A 214 -27.17 -11.14 -11.94
CA ASP A 214 -28.43 -11.88 -12.16
C ASP A 214 -28.32 -12.93 -13.28
N CYS A 215 -27.24 -13.72 -13.21
CA CYS A 215 -26.89 -14.67 -14.27
C CYS A 215 -27.95 -15.75 -14.44
N GLN A 216 -28.14 -16.21 -15.67
CA GLN A 216 -28.83 -17.48 -15.91
C GLN A 216 -27.90 -18.67 -15.59
N ASP A 217 -28.46 -19.86 -15.37
CA ASP A 217 -27.69 -21.06 -15.00
C ASP A 217 -26.54 -21.34 -16.00
N GLU A 218 -26.80 -21.29 -17.30
CA GLU A 218 -25.76 -21.55 -18.30
C GLU A 218 -24.66 -20.48 -18.30
N GLU A 219 -25.02 -19.23 -18.04
CA GLU A 219 -24.09 -18.11 -17.95
C GLU A 219 -23.23 -18.21 -16.68
N GLY A 220 -23.84 -18.57 -15.55
CA GLY A 220 -23.15 -18.80 -14.29
C GLY A 220 -22.08 -19.88 -14.42
N GLU A 221 -22.33 -20.94 -15.19
CA GLU A 221 -21.33 -21.98 -15.48
C GLU A 221 -20.19 -21.49 -16.39
N VAL A 222 -20.48 -20.59 -17.34
CA VAL A 222 -19.44 -19.95 -18.16
C VAL A 222 -18.56 -19.02 -17.31
N VAL A 223 -19.18 -18.22 -16.45
CA VAL A 223 -18.49 -17.35 -15.48
C VAL A 223 -17.61 -18.18 -14.56
N LEU A 224 -18.14 -19.23 -13.94
CA LEU A 224 -17.38 -20.10 -13.03
C LEU A 224 -16.15 -20.70 -13.72
N ARG A 225 -16.32 -21.25 -14.93
CA ARG A 225 -15.21 -21.82 -15.69
C ARG A 225 -14.14 -20.76 -15.99
N THR A 226 -14.57 -19.54 -16.32
CA THR A 226 -13.66 -18.42 -16.59
C THR A 226 -12.91 -17.99 -15.33
N MET A 227 -13.61 -17.89 -14.19
CA MET A 227 -13.01 -17.61 -12.87
C MET A 227 -11.96 -18.66 -12.50
N MET A 228 -12.29 -19.95 -12.65
CA MET A 228 -11.36 -21.05 -12.36
C MET A 228 -10.12 -20.98 -13.25
N GLN A 229 -10.30 -20.80 -14.56
CA GLN A 229 -9.19 -20.69 -15.52
C GLN A 229 -8.30 -19.48 -15.25
N ARG A 230 -8.90 -18.33 -14.91
CA ARG A 230 -8.16 -17.13 -14.51
C ARG A 230 -7.42 -17.35 -13.20
N GLY A 231 -8.04 -18.05 -12.27
CA GLY A 231 -7.52 -18.39 -10.95
C GLY A 231 -6.20 -19.17 -10.95
N GLU A 232 -5.95 -19.96 -12.00
CA GLU A 232 -4.67 -20.66 -12.21
C GLU A 232 -3.49 -19.69 -12.42
N MET A 233 -3.77 -18.48 -12.91
CA MET A 233 -2.80 -17.41 -13.11
C MET A 233 -2.76 -16.40 -11.95
N ASP A 234 -3.67 -16.52 -10.97
CA ASP A 234 -3.73 -15.64 -9.79
C ASP A 234 -3.05 -16.30 -8.59
N TRP A 235 -1.72 -16.43 -8.67
CA TRP A 235 -0.91 -17.07 -7.63
C TRP A 235 -1.03 -16.39 -6.27
N TYR A 236 -1.31 -15.08 -6.24
CA TYR A 236 -1.44 -14.29 -5.02
C TYR A 236 -2.88 -14.12 -4.53
N LYS A 237 -3.86 -14.77 -5.18
CA LYS A 237 -5.30 -14.66 -4.87
C LYS A 237 -5.75 -13.19 -4.77
N SER A 238 -5.18 -12.38 -5.65
CA SER A 238 -5.28 -10.92 -5.66
C SER A 238 -6.50 -10.42 -6.43
N PHE A 239 -7.01 -11.22 -7.36
CA PHE A 239 -8.00 -10.79 -8.34
C PHE A 239 -9.28 -10.30 -7.68
N PHE A 240 -9.84 -11.03 -6.72
CA PHE A 240 -11.08 -10.62 -6.03
C PHE A 240 -10.83 -10.01 -4.65
N LYS A 241 -9.63 -9.45 -4.38
CA LYS A 241 -9.25 -8.95 -3.05
C LYS A 241 -10.27 -7.96 -2.46
N ILE A 242 -10.78 -7.01 -3.25
CA ILE A 242 -11.75 -6.00 -2.79
C ILE A 242 -13.17 -6.52 -2.53
N TYR A 243 -13.45 -7.81 -2.79
CA TYR A 243 -14.77 -8.42 -2.59
C TYR A 243 -14.81 -9.54 -1.56
N ARG A 244 -13.67 -9.91 -0.96
CA ARG A 244 -13.55 -11.13 -0.13
C ARG A 244 -14.60 -11.21 0.97
N ALA A 245 -14.83 -10.15 1.74
CA ALA A 245 -15.83 -10.19 2.80
C ALA A 245 -17.26 -10.37 2.29
N TYR A 246 -17.59 -9.85 1.11
CA TYR A 246 -18.94 -10.02 0.55
C TYR A 246 -19.14 -11.42 -0.03
N VAL A 247 -18.11 -11.97 -0.69
CA VAL A 247 -18.09 -13.36 -1.18
C VAL A 247 -18.19 -14.35 -0.02
N PHE A 248 -17.50 -14.07 1.08
CA PHE A 248 -17.40 -14.95 2.25
C PHE A 248 -18.26 -14.49 3.43
N ALA A 249 -19.28 -13.67 3.18
CA ALA A 249 -20.08 -13.02 4.23
C ALA A 249 -20.66 -14.00 5.24
N LYS A 250 -21.07 -15.20 4.79
CA LYS A 250 -21.62 -16.25 5.65
C LYS A 250 -20.65 -16.77 6.73
N TYR A 251 -19.35 -16.48 6.59
CA TYR A 251 -18.31 -16.89 7.52
C TYR A 251 -17.85 -15.76 8.45
N LEU A 252 -18.32 -14.53 8.26
CA LEU A 252 -18.00 -13.39 9.13
C LEU A 252 -18.89 -13.40 10.36
N SER A 253 -18.42 -12.82 11.46
CA SER A 253 -19.27 -12.53 12.61
C SER A 253 -20.35 -11.50 12.25
N PRO A 254 -21.55 -11.60 12.85
CA PRO A 254 -22.55 -10.55 12.71
C PRO A 254 -22.08 -9.26 13.40
N GLY A 255 -22.45 -8.10 12.87
CA GLY A 255 -22.16 -6.79 13.49
C GLY A 255 -20.76 -6.23 13.19
N VAL A 256 -20.04 -6.84 12.24
CA VAL A 256 -18.77 -6.33 11.73
C VAL A 256 -19.00 -4.99 11.02
N ASP A 257 -18.33 -3.94 11.49
CA ASP A 257 -18.38 -2.58 10.91
C ASP A 257 -17.38 -2.44 9.74
N TRP A 258 -16.25 -3.13 9.84
CA TRP A 258 -15.14 -3.06 8.91
C TRP A 258 -14.64 -4.44 8.54
N TRP A 259 -14.13 -4.60 7.33
CA TRP A 259 -13.33 -5.77 6.99
C TRP A 259 -12.04 -5.35 6.31
N GLY A 260 -11.06 -6.24 6.23
CA GLY A 260 -9.84 -6.01 5.45
C GLY A 260 -9.26 -7.30 4.90
N TRP A 261 -8.29 -7.19 4.00
CA TRP A 261 -7.40 -8.30 3.69
C TRP A 261 -6.07 -8.11 4.41
N ALA A 262 -5.36 -9.20 4.65
CA ALA A 262 -3.98 -9.15 5.13
C ALA A 262 -3.12 -10.19 4.38
N ASP A 263 -1.83 -9.89 4.20
CA ASP A 263 -0.82 -10.88 3.86
C ASP A 263 -0.22 -11.46 5.16
N PHE A 264 0.25 -12.70 5.14
CA PHE A 264 0.82 -13.35 6.34
C PHE A 264 2.16 -12.77 6.80
N ASP A 265 2.81 -11.96 5.96
CA ASP A 265 4.00 -11.18 6.29
C ASP A 265 3.67 -9.91 7.06
N THR A 266 2.43 -9.74 7.54
CA THR A 266 2.03 -8.64 8.41
C THR A 266 1.97 -9.05 9.88
N VAL A 267 2.14 -8.09 10.78
CA VAL A 267 1.99 -8.26 12.23
C VAL A 267 1.16 -7.11 12.77
N MET A 268 0.04 -7.42 13.42
CA MET A 268 -0.93 -6.42 13.84
C MET A 268 -0.47 -5.66 15.09
N GLY A 269 -0.79 -4.37 15.11
CA GLY A 269 -0.69 -3.53 16.29
C GLY A 269 -1.88 -3.68 17.21
N ASN A 270 -2.01 -2.75 18.16
CA ASN A 270 -3.16 -2.70 19.05
C ASN A 270 -4.33 -1.97 18.36
N TYR A 271 -5.36 -2.70 17.94
CA TYR A 271 -6.46 -2.10 17.21
C TYR A 271 -7.39 -1.26 18.10
N LEU A 272 -7.37 -1.46 19.42
CA LEU A 272 -8.11 -0.58 20.34
C LEU A 272 -7.64 0.88 20.22
N THR A 273 -6.35 1.07 19.94
CA THR A 273 -5.69 2.37 20.02
C THR A 273 -5.31 2.90 18.65
N GLN A 274 -5.03 2.01 17.69
CA GLN A 274 -4.48 2.38 16.38
C GLN A 274 -5.51 2.38 15.25
N PHE A 275 -6.55 1.56 15.35
CA PHE A 275 -7.59 1.53 14.33
C PHE A 275 -8.52 2.75 14.49
N PRO A 276 -8.83 3.50 13.42
CA PRO A 276 -9.59 4.73 13.54
C PRO A 276 -11.10 4.44 13.58
N TRP A 277 -11.59 3.92 14.70
CA TRP A 277 -13.01 3.55 14.88
C TRP A 277 -14.01 4.70 14.61
N GLU A 278 -13.55 5.95 14.70
CA GLU A 278 -14.33 7.17 14.37
C GLU A 278 -14.53 7.36 12.85
N ALA A 279 -13.80 6.64 12.01
CA ALA A 279 -13.81 6.79 10.55
C ALA A 279 -15.04 6.18 9.85
N LYS A 280 -16.18 6.03 10.55
CA LYS A 280 -17.38 5.33 10.03
C LYS A 280 -17.97 5.93 8.75
N SER A 281 -17.63 7.18 8.42
CA SER A 281 -18.09 7.87 7.22
C SER A 281 -17.23 7.61 5.97
N TYR A 282 -16.23 6.74 6.05
CA TYR A 282 -15.33 6.42 4.93
C TYR A 282 -15.61 5.02 4.41
N ASP A 283 -15.48 4.82 3.10
CA ASP A 283 -15.66 3.52 2.48
C ASP A 283 -14.39 2.67 2.60
N VAL A 284 -13.20 3.29 2.51
CA VAL A 284 -11.90 2.61 2.48
C VAL A 284 -10.87 3.26 3.42
N LEU A 285 -10.15 2.47 4.20
CA LEU A 285 -8.98 2.90 4.97
C LEU A 285 -7.72 2.24 4.41
N ILE A 286 -6.71 3.07 4.14
CA ILE A 286 -5.48 2.67 3.48
C ILE A 286 -4.33 2.98 4.43
N PRO A 287 -3.78 1.96 5.11
CA PRO A 287 -2.56 2.13 5.88
C PRO A 287 -1.40 2.49 4.94
N ALA A 288 -0.58 3.47 5.30
CA ALA A 288 0.54 3.88 4.44
C ALA A 288 1.79 4.25 5.25
N THR A 289 2.90 4.32 4.52
CA THR A 289 4.12 4.98 4.98
C THR A 289 3.94 6.50 5.03
N PRO A 290 4.74 7.20 5.85
CA PRO A 290 4.78 8.66 5.80
C PRO A 290 5.31 9.12 4.43
N ASP A 291 4.92 10.34 4.06
CA ASP A 291 5.42 11.05 2.86
C ASP A 291 5.12 10.40 1.51
N ASP A 292 4.28 9.36 1.47
CA ASP A 292 3.83 8.76 0.22
C ASP A 292 2.93 9.73 -0.55
N THR A 293 3.43 10.21 -1.68
CA THR A 293 2.66 10.97 -2.67
C THR A 293 1.89 10.07 -3.62
N LEU A 294 2.35 8.83 -3.81
CA LEU A 294 1.64 7.82 -4.58
C LEU A 294 0.47 7.29 -3.75
N LEU A 295 -0.74 7.45 -4.27
CA LEU A 295 -1.97 7.03 -3.66
C LEU A 295 -2.32 5.64 -4.21
N PHE A 296 -2.26 4.62 -3.37
CA PHE A 296 -2.64 3.26 -3.74
C PHE A 296 -3.01 2.41 -2.52
N LEU A 297 -3.92 1.46 -2.71
CA LEU A 297 -4.26 0.38 -1.79
C LEU A 297 -3.03 -0.50 -1.63
N ARG A 298 -2.60 -0.75 -0.39
CA ARG A 298 -1.47 -1.65 -0.16
C ARG A 298 -1.89 -3.09 -0.32
N SER A 299 -1.15 -3.86 -1.10
CA SER A 299 -1.37 -5.30 -1.32
C SER A 299 -1.44 -6.10 -0.02
N HIS A 300 -0.67 -5.69 0.98
CA HIS A 300 -0.52 -6.40 2.25
C HIS A 300 -1.60 -6.07 3.28
N LEU A 301 -2.25 -4.91 3.24
CA LEU A 301 -3.33 -4.55 4.18
C LEU A 301 -4.13 -3.35 3.69
N ALA A 302 -5.45 -3.51 3.59
CA ALA A 302 -6.40 -2.42 3.39
C ALA A 302 -7.74 -2.79 4.04
N PHE A 303 -8.52 -1.78 4.42
CA PHE A 303 -9.81 -1.98 5.08
C PHE A 303 -10.95 -1.30 4.32
N PHE A 304 -12.12 -1.89 4.43
CA PHE A 304 -13.34 -1.50 3.75
C PHE A 304 -14.48 -1.51 4.75
N SER A 305 -15.34 -0.51 4.68
CA SER A 305 -16.56 -0.50 5.48
C SER A 305 -17.50 -1.61 5.01
N CYS A 306 -18.15 -2.29 5.95
CA CYS A 306 -19.21 -3.27 5.67
C CYS A 306 -20.55 -2.62 5.33
N HIS A 307 -20.62 -1.29 5.19
CA HIS A 307 -21.84 -0.62 4.76
C HIS A 307 -22.27 -1.08 3.35
N PRO A 308 -23.58 -1.35 3.12
CA PRO A 308 -24.07 -1.78 1.80
C PRO A 308 -23.74 -0.80 0.67
N GLU A 309 -23.64 0.49 0.98
CA GLU A 309 -23.24 1.52 0.02
C GLU A 309 -21.80 1.33 -0.48
N THR A 310 -20.89 0.89 0.40
CA THR A 310 -19.50 0.55 0.03
C THR A 310 -19.48 -0.57 -0.99
N GLU A 311 -20.23 -1.66 -0.74
CA GLU A 311 -20.35 -2.79 -1.66
C GLU A 311 -20.87 -2.34 -3.04
N GLN A 312 -21.94 -1.55 -3.05
CA GLN A 312 -22.54 -1.04 -4.29
C GLN A 312 -21.55 -0.22 -5.10
N LYS A 313 -20.78 0.66 -4.44
CA LYS A 313 -19.75 1.46 -5.11
C LYS A 313 -18.62 0.59 -5.68
N LEU A 314 -18.19 -0.43 -4.94
CA LEU A 314 -17.16 -1.36 -5.40
C LEU A 314 -17.64 -2.19 -6.61
N LEU A 315 -18.91 -2.61 -6.64
CA LEU A 315 -19.53 -3.29 -7.77
C LEU A 315 -19.60 -2.44 -9.06
N MET A 316 -19.36 -1.13 -8.99
CA MET A 316 -19.20 -0.27 -10.17
C MET A 316 -17.84 -0.45 -10.86
N PHE A 317 -16.97 -1.33 -10.37
CA PHE A 317 -15.67 -1.58 -10.99
C PHE A 317 -15.82 -2.07 -12.44
N PRO A 318 -15.29 -1.35 -13.45
CA PRO A 318 -15.62 -1.59 -14.84
C PRO A 318 -15.31 -3.01 -15.35
N ASN A 319 -14.26 -3.65 -14.85
CA ASN A 319 -13.88 -5.00 -15.31
C ASN A 319 -14.80 -6.10 -14.76
N LEU A 320 -15.66 -5.77 -13.80
CA LEU A 320 -16.59 -6.67 -13.13
C LEU A 320 -18.03 -6.12 -13.17
N ALA A 321 -18.32 -5.21 -14.10
CA ALA A 321 -19.63 -4.57 -14.19
C ALA A 321 -20.73 -5.52 -14.71
N SER A 322 -20.36 -6.56 -15.48
CA SER A 322 -21.30 -7.55 -16.01
C SER A 322 -20.60 -8.89 -16.28
N PRO A 323 -21.34 -10.01 -16.38
CA PRO A 323 -20.76 -11.31 -16.68
C PRO A 323 -20.10 -11.32 -18.07
N GLU A 324 -20.68 -10.66 -19.07
CA GLU A 324 -20.11 -10.58 -20.42
C GLU A 324 -18.80 -9.79 -20.44
N ILE A 325 -18.76 -8.64 -19.74
CA ILE A 325 -17.54 -7.84 -19.62
C ILE A 325 -16.45 -8.64 -18.92
N TYR A 326 -16.81 -9.35 -17.85
CA TYR A 326 -15.87 -10.20 -17.13
C TYR A 326 -15.29 -11.29 -18.05
N VAL A 327 -16.15 -12.04 -18.75
CA VAL A 327 -15.74 -13.11 -19.66
C VAL A 327 -14.92 -12.57 -20.84
N GLU A 328 -15.27 -11.40 -21.36
CA GLU A 328 -14.55 -10.77 -22.47
C GLU A 328 -13.14 -10.33 -22.07
N ARG A 329 -12.99 -9.65 -20.91
CA ARG A 329 -11.71 -9.06 -20.48
C ARG A 329 -10.73 -10.05 -19.84
N HIS A 330 -11.23 -11.20 -19.36
CA HIS A 330 -10.41 -12.19 -18.66
C HIS A 330 -10.17 -13.45 -19.48
N LYS A 331 -10.21 -13.32 -20.81
CA LYS A 331 -9.78 -14.38 -21.72
C LYS A 331 -8.32 -14.74 -21.46
N PRO A 332 -7.94 -16.02 -21.60
CA PRO A 332 -6.57 -16.47 -21.43
C PRO A 332 -5.60 -15.68 -22.32
N GLY A 333 -4.55 -15.12 -21.71
CA GLY A 333 -3.45 -14.44 -22.41
C GLY A 333 -3.61 -12.94 -22.65
N GLU A 334 -4.75 -12.32 -22.30
CA GLU A 334 -5.00 -10.90 -22.57
C GLU A 334 -4.75 -9.97 -21.36
N PHE A 335 -4.67 -10.51 -20.14
CA PHE A 335 -4.60 -9.69 -18.93
C PHE A 335 -3.33 -9.96 -18.11
N LEU A 336 -2.56 -8.91 -17.84
CA LEU A 336 -1.47 -8.89 -16.87
C LEU A 336 -2.06 -8.50 -15.51
N ALA A 337 -1.87 -9.31 -14.47
CA ALA A 337 -2.38 -9.05 -13.13
C ALA A 337 -1.82 -7.72 -12.58
N ILE A 338 -2.60 -6.65 -12.69
CA ILE A 338 -2.25 -5.29 -12.25
C ILE A 338 -3.23 -4.84 -11.13
N GLU A 339 -3.81 -5.83 -10.44
CA GLU A 339 -4.96 -5.72 -9.52
C GLU A 339 -4.80 -4.63 -8.46
N GLU A 340 -3.67 -4.60 -7.73
CA GLU A 340 -3.44 -3.61 -6.66
C GLU A 340 -3.55 -2.19 -7.19
N SER A 341 -2.82 -1.89 -8.27
CA SER A 341 -2.81 -0.57 -8.88
C SER A 341 -4.09 -0.24 -9.64
N GLU A 342 -4.75 -1.22 -10.26
CA GLU A 342 -6.00 -1.00 -10.97
C GLU A 342 -7.15 -0.73 -9.99
N TYR A 343 -7.28 -1.51 -8.91
CA TYR A 343 -8.23 -1.23 -7.83
C TYR A 343 -7.93 0.11 -7.15
N SER A 344 -6.66 0.42 -6.94
CA SER A 344 -6.24 1.72 -6.44
C SER A 344 -6.70 2.85 -7.33
N ALA A 345 -6.42 2.76 -8.63
CA ALA A 345 -6.84 3.76 -9.61
C ALA A 345 -8.35 3.92 -9.61
N PHE A 346 -9.11 2.82 -9.62
CA PHE A 346 -10.57 2.86 -9.56
C PHE A 346 -11.08 3.55 -8.27
N ILE A 347 -10.66 3.06 -7.10
CA ILE A 347 -11.13 3.57 -5.80
C ILE A 347 -10.76 5.04 -5.60
N ILE A 348 -9.51 5.42 -5.90
CA ILE A 348 -9.02 6.78 -5.62
C ILE A 348 -9.57 7.78 -6.64
N ARG A 349 -9.76 7.38 -7.90
CA ARG A 349 -10.27 8.29 -8.94
C ARG A 349 -11.79 8.38 -8.96
N ASN A 350 -12.52 7.39 -8.43
CA ASN A 350 -13.98 7.42 -8.39
C ASN A 350 -14.48 8.40 -7.29
N PRO A 351 -15.14 9.52 -7.64
CA PRO A 351 -15.56 10.53 -6.67
C PRO A 351 -16.59 10.04 -5.65
N ASP A 352 -17.30 8.94 -5.94
CA ASP A 352 -18.32 8.38 -5.06
C ASP A 352 -17.73 7.50 -3.95
N ILE A 353 -16.46 7.10 -4.08
CA ILE A 353 -15.74 6.29 -3.09
C ILE A 353 -14.90 7.22 -2.21
N SER A 354 -15.32 7.31 -0.94
CA SER A 354 -14.59 7.99 0.11
C SER A 354 -13.47 7.11 0.65
N PHE A 355 -12.31 7.69 0.90
CA PHE A 355 -11.15 6.95 1.39
C PHE A 355 -10.34 7.78 2.37
N LEU A 356 -9.52 7.09 3.16
CA LEU A 356 -8.60 7.70 4.09
C LEU A 356 -7.26 6.97 4.09
N ILE A 357 -6.22 7.66 3.61
CA ILE A 357 -4.84 7.20 3.68
C ILE A 357 -4.25 7.64 5.00
N LEU A 358 -3.93 6.68 5.84
CA LEU A 358 -3.41 6.85 7.18
C LEU A 358 -1.89 6.72 7.14
N PRO A 359 -1.15 7.84 7.01
CA PRO A 359 0.30 7.79 7.10
C PRO A 359 0.67 7.25 8.48
N GLU A 360 1.84 6.61 8.56
CA GLU A 360 2.40 6.12 9.81
C GLU A 360 1.61 4.98 10.49
N ALA A 361 0.49 4.56 9.89
CA ALA A 361 -0.23 3.40 10.37
C ALA A 361 0.57 2.12 10.09
N MET A 362 1.42 2.13 9.05
CA MET A 362 2.46 1.12 8.86
C MET A 362 3.74 1.49 9.64
N ALA A 363 4.15 0.63 10.58
CA ALA A 363 5.47 0.67 11.17
C ALA A 363 6.51 0.27 10.12
N HIS A 364 7.00 1.22 9.33
CA HIS A 364 7.91 0.96 8.20
C HIS A 364 9.33 0.52 8.59
N ILE A 365 9.94 -0.48 7.91
CA ILE A 365 11.39 -0.76 7.97
C ILE A 365 12.02 -0.06 6.76
N PRO A 366 12.79 1.02 6.90
CA PRO A 366 13.59 1.51 5.80
C PRO A 366 14.63 0.45 5.39
N VAL A 367 14.59 0.06 4.12
CA VAL A 367 15.45 -0.97 3.48
C VAL A 367 16.95 -0.70 3.66
N HIS A 368 17.39 0.56 3.74
CA HIS A 368 18.79 0.89 3.98
C HIS A 368 19.24 0.67 5.44
N LEU A 369 18.29 0.37 6.33
CA LEU A 369 18.52 0.09 7.74
C LEU A 369 18.31 -1.40 8.07
N PHE A 370 18.62 -2.30 7.12
CA PHE A 370 18.84 -3.74 7.36
C PHE A 370 20.11 -4.03 8.18
N THR A 371 20.73 -3.01 8.78
CA THR A 371 21.46 -3.24 10.02
C THR A 371 20.43 -3.70 11.06
N ALA A 372 20.75 -4.61 11.98
CA ALA A 372 19.78 -5.05 13.01
C ALA A 372 19.47 -3.95 14.07
N SER A 373 19.59 -2.70 13.66
CA SER A 373 19.58 -1.47 14.43
C SER A 373 18.31 -0.64 14.25
N THR A 374 17.41 -0.97 13.34
CA THR A 374 16.10 -0.30 13.30
C THR A 374 15.19 -0.94 14.32
N LEU A 375 15.17 -0.38 15.52
CA LEU A 375 14.37 -0.89 16.62
C LEU A 375 12.88 -0.81 16.27
N LYS A 376 12.36 -1.96 15.87
CA LYS A 376 10.94 -2.28 15.82
C LYS A 376 10.68 -3.28 16.91
N TYR A 377 9.69 -2.96 17.70
CA TYR A 377 9.34 -3.79 18.82
C TYR A 377 7.97 -4.37 18.54
N TYR A 378 7.90 -5.68 18.60
CA TYR A 378 6.66 -6.42 18.53
C TYR A 378 6.46 -7.11 19.87
N THR A 379 5.25 -6.98 20.39
CA THR A 379 4.68 -7.83 21.42
C THR A 379 3.38 -8.38 20.88
N PRO A 380 2.86 -9.50 21.41
CA PRO A 380 1.55 -9.98 21.00
C PRO A 380 0.50 -8.87 20.95
N GLY A 381 0.49 -7.96 21.93
CA GLY A 381 -0.48 -6.86 22.01
C GLY A 381 -0.19 -5.60 21.18
N GLY A 382 0.91 -5.51 20.43
CA GLY A 382 1.19 -4.30 19.66
C GLY A 382 2.55 -4.24 18.96
N VAL A 383 2.62 -3.39 17.92
CA VAL A 383 3.84 -3.06 17.18
C VAL A 383 4.22 -1.60 17.38
N PHE A 384 5.51 -1.36 17.55
CA PHE A 384 6.06 -0.05 17.89
C PHE A 384 7.29 0.25 17.06
N ARG A 385 7.55 1.53 16.87
CA ARG A 385 8.75 2.10 16.25
C ARG A 385 9.24 3.29 17.07
N THR A 386 10.45 3.75 16.83
CA THR A 386 10.95 5.00 17.42
C THR A 386 10.13 6.20 16.95
N SER A 387 9.98 7.22 17.82
CA SER A 387 9.32 8.48 17.45
C SER A 387 10.15 9.37 16.53
N ALA A 388 11.47 9.14 16.50
CA ALA A 388 12.38 9.81 15.58
C ALA A 388 12.33 9.11 14.22
N TYR A 389 12.06 9.90 13.18
CA TYR A 389 12.09 9.48 11.78
C TYR A 389 13.49 9.53 11.17
N ASP A 390 14.30 10.50 11.59
CA ASP A 390 15.70 10.58 11.21
C ASP A 390 16.50 9.62 12.08
N PRO A 391 17.43 8.82 11.50
CA PRO A 391 18.27 7.97 12.29
C PRO A 391 19.29 8.83 13.05
N PRO A 392 19.27 8.93 14.39
CA PRO A 392 20.53 9.10 15.08
C PRO A 392 21.41 7.90 14.70
N THR A 393 22.71 8.12 14.52
CA THR A 393 23.71 7.06 14.35
C THR A 393 23.43 5.95 15.34
N THR A 394 22.87 4.86 14.85
CA THR A 394 22.32 3.83 15.73
C THR A 394 23.48 3.10 16.39
N PRO A 395 23.46 2.89 17.72
CA PRO A 395 24.45 2.06 18.39
C PRO A 395 24.49 0.64 17.80
N SER A 396 25.56 -0.13 18.11
CA SER A 396 25.63 -1.52 17.67
C SER A 396 24.47 -2.34 18.24
N ILE A 397 23.98 -3.32 17.49
CA ILE A 397 22.84 -4.21 17.82
C ILE A 397 22.96 -4.79 19.24
N SER A 398 24.17 -5.20 19.63
CA SER A 398 24.50 -5.75 20.95
C SER A 398 24.34 -4.77 22.12
N SER A 399 24.19 -3.46 21.83
CA SER A 399 24.02 -2.40 22.82
C SER A 399 22.60 -1.86 22.89
N MET A 400 21.68 -2.41 22.09
CA MET A 400 20.28 -1.99 22.12
C MET A 400 19.56 -2.65 23.29
N PRO A 401 19.01 -1.87 24.24
CA PRO A 401 18.23 -2.44 25.31
C PRO A 401 16.99 -3.12 24.72
N VAL A 402 16.72 -4.34 25.16
CA VAL A 402 15.38 -4.92 25.05
C VAL A 402 14.45 -3.99 25.83
N LEU A 403 13.35 -3.54 25.24
CA LEU A 403 12.42 -2.62 25.90
C LEU A 403 11.27 -3.37 26.56
N ASP A 404 10.86 -2.91 27.74
CA ASP A 404 9.59 -3.31 28.37
C ASP A 404 8.44 -2.47 27.78
N LEU A 405 7.61 -3.12 26.96
CA LEU A 405 6.46 -2.50 26.32
C LEU A 405 5.12 -2.84 27.00
N LEU A 406 5.12 -3.72 28.00
CA LEU A 406 3.89 -4.14 28.68
C LEU A 406 3.11 -2.96 29.29
N PRO A 407 3.77 -1.95 29.90
CA PRO A 407 3.07 -0.76 30.37
C PRO A 407 2.32 -0.02 29.26
N LEU A 408 2.88 0.04 28.04
CA LEU A 408 2.28 0.79 26.93
C LEU A 408 0.98 0.16 26.42
N LEU A 409 0.84 -1.17 26.54
CA LEU A 409 -0.34 -1.91 26.11
C LEU A 409 -1.58 -1.59 26.96
N THR A 410 -1.39 -1.30 28.25
CA THR A 410 -2.48 -1.18 29.23
C THR A 410 -2.95 0.25 29.45
N THR A 411 -2.15 1.25 29.10
CA THR A 411 -2.43 2.66 29.42
C THR A 411 -2.78 3.51 28.20
N SER A 412 -2.90 2.93 27.01
CA SER A 412 -3.21 3.68 25.80
C SER A 412 -4.68 4.10 25.75
N PRO A 413 -5.01 5.40 25.74
CA PRO A 413 -6.34 5.83 25.33
C PRO A 413 -6.54 5.51 23.83
N PRO A 414 -7.78 5.27 23.38
CA PRO A 414 -8.10 5.20 21.95
C PRO A 414 -7.60 6.46 21.23
N ALA A 415 -6.87 6.30 20.13
CA ALA A 415 -6.41 7.46 19.37
C ALA A 415 -7.59 8.08 18.62
N ARG A 416 -7.77 9.39 18.79
CA ARG A 416 -8.65 10.14 17.90
C ARG A 416 -8.09 10.16 16.50
N LEU A 417 -8.98 10.06 15.52
CA LEU A 417 -8.55 10.13 14.13
C LEU A 417 -7.95 11.50 13.80
N PHE A 418 -8.65 12.57 14.21
CA PHE A 418 -8.26 13.95 13.95
C PHE A 418 -8.15 14.78 15.23
N SER A 419 -7.06 15.55 15.36
CA SER A 419 -6.89 16.47 16.47
C SER A 419 -7.58 17.81 16.17
N PRO A 420 -7.98 18.59 17.19
CA PRO A 420 -8.47 19.95 16.99
C PRO A 420 -7.45 20.91 16.36
N LYS A 421 -6.15 20.56 16.38
CA LYS A 421 -5.06 21.36 15.83
C LYS A 421 -4.79 21.07 14.35
N GLY A 422 -5.36 19.99 13.82
CA GLY A 422 -5.08 19.57 12.45
C GLY A 422 -5.62 20.55 11.41
N ILE A 423 -4.87 20.73 10.33
CA ILE A 423 -5.14 21.71 9.28
C ILE A 423 -5.52 20.96 8.01
N THR A 424 -6.78 21.07 7.57
CA THR A 424 -7.25 20.46 6.31
C THR A 424 -7.15 21.45 5.17
N ARG A 425 -6.75 20.97 3.98
CA ARG A 425 -6.63 21.75 2.75
C ARG A 425 -7.07 20.90 1.55
N PRO A 426 -7.66 21.52 0.52
CA PRO A 426 -7.95 20.83 -0.72
C PRO A 426 -6.64 20.49 -1.46
N VAL A 427 -6.59 19.33 -2.11
CA VAL A 427 -5.49 18.95 -3.02
C VAL A 427 -6.07 18.36 -4.30
N SER A 428 -5.33 18.51 -5.40
CA SER A 428 -5.64 17.84 -6.67
C SER A 428 -4.86 16.55 -6.80
N ILE A 429 -5.45 15.58 -7.48
CA ILE A 429 -4.79 14.32 -7.82
C ILE A 429 -4.42 14.29 -9.30
N PHE A 430 -3.33 13.61 -9.61
CA PHE A 430 -2.79 13.46 -10.96
C PHE A 430 -2.80 11.98 -11.33
N ALA A 431 -3.38 11.68 -12.48
CA ALA A 431 -3.50 10.32 -13.00
C ALA A 431 -2.55 10.08 -14.19
N GLY A 432 -2.13 8.83 -14.38
CA GLY A 432 -1.37 8.42 -15.57
C GLY A 432 0.03 9.02 -15.66
N SER A 433 0.56 9.50 -14.54
CA SER A 433 1.87 10.11 -14.43
C SER A 433 2.44 9.89 -13.04
N TYR A 434 3.76 9.74 -12.95
CA TYR A 434 4.53 9.71 -11.70
C TYR A 434 6.00 9.92 -12.02
N GLU A 435 6.69 10.77 -11.27
CA GLU A 435 8.09 11.12 -11.55
C GLU A 435 9.10 10.09 -11.04
N TYR A 436 8.67 9.20 -10.12
CA TYR A 436 9.51 8.16 -9.54
C TYR A 436 9.24 6.79 -10.17
N GLY A 437 10.08 5.81 -9.82
CA GLY A 437 9.92 4.43 -10.31
C GLY A 437 8.59 3.80 -9.86
N LEU A 438 7.98 3.02 -10.75
CA LEU A 438 6.75 2.26 -10.51
C LEU A 438 7.00 0.77 -10.78
N TRP A 439 6.38 -0.10 -9.98
CA TRP A 439 6.36 -1.56 -10.22
C TRP A 439 5.14 -2.02 -11.01
N PHE A 440 4.27 -1.10 -11.39
CA PHE A 440 3.05 -1.32 -12.15
C PHE A 440 2.93 -0.29 -13.29
N PRO A 441 2.07 -0.52 -14.30
CA PRO A 441 1.92 0.37 -15.44
C PRO A 441 1.48 1.79 -15.07
N LEU A 442 2.08 2.76 -15.78
CA LEU A 442 1.97 4.19 -15.48
C LEU A 442 0.50 4.69 -15.51
N GLU A 443 -0.34 4.12 -16.36
CA GLU A 443 -1.75 4.48 -16.52
C GLU A 443 -2.58 4.34 -15.22
N PHE A 444 -2.15 3.46 -14.31
CA PHE A 444 -2.80 3.24 -13.02
C PHE A 444 -2.22 4.13 -11.91
N ALA A 445 -1.11 4.81 -12.16
CA ALA A 445 -0.50 5.68 -11.16
C ALA A 445 -1.43 6.85 -10.82
N THR A 446 -1.68 7.05 -9.53
CA THR A 446 -2.43 8.18 -8.99
C THR A 446 -1.60 8.80 -7.89
N HIS A 447 -1.29 10.09 -8.00
CA HIS A 447 -0.51 10.78 -6.99
C HIS A 447 -1.08 12.17 -6.72
N TYR A 448 -0.56 12.84 -5.71
CA TYR A 448 -0.81 14.26 -5.47
C TYR A 448 0.52 14.94 -5.16
N ASN A 449 0.57 16.24 -5.38
CA ASN A 449 1.76 17.04 -5.06
C ASN A 449 1.58 17.71 -3.71
N HIS A 450 2.54 17.50 -2.82
CA HIS A 450 2.58 18.20 -1.54
C HIS A 450 3.34 19.53 -1.68
N PHE A 451 2.65 20.62 -2.02
CA PHE A 451 3.32 21.93 -2.15
C PHE A 451 3.53 22.66 -0.82
N HIS A 452 3.04 22.09 0.28
CA HIS A 452 3.00 22.77 1.56
C HIS A 452 4.10 22.29 2.51
N PRO A 453 4.82 23.21 3.17
CA PRO A 453 5.74 22.84 4.23
C PRO A 453 4.97 22.18 5.37
N VAL A 454 5.50 21.05 5.83
CA VAL A 454 4.99 20.33 6.99
C VAL A 454 5.82 20.75 8.19
N PRO A 455 5.21 21.22 9.28
CA PRO A 455 5.94 21.48 10.50
C PRO A 455 6.65 20.20 10.95
N GLU A 456 7.82 20.33 11.55
CA GLU A 456 8.63 19.17 11.97
C GLU A 456 7.82 18.19 12.82
N GLY A 457 7.87 16.90 12.44
CA GLY A 457 7.16 15.82 13.10
C GLY A 457 5.65 15.74 12.83
N TRP A 458 5.07 16.66 12.06
CA TRP A 458 3.66 16.55 11.65
C TRP A 458 3.49 15.52 10.54
N ARG A 459 2.29 14.95 10.46
CA ARG A 459 1.94 13.86 9.54
C ARG A 459 0.88 14.29 8.53
N ARG A 460 0.95 13.77 7.30
CA ARG A 460 0.04 14.08 6.18
C ARG A 460 -1.00 12.99 5.97
N ILE A 461 -2.23 13.22 6.41
CA ILE A 461 -3.36 12.34 6.11
C ILE A 461 -3.97 12.80 4.79
N VAL A 462 -4.27 11.88 3.87
CA VAL A 462 -4.95 12.20 2.61
C VAL A 462 -6.29 11.49 2.59
N GLY A 463 -7.34 12.15 2.13
CA GLY A 463 -8.64 11.49 2.05
C GLY A 463 -9.64 12.18 1.12
N ARG A 464 -10.77 11.51 0.94
CA ARG A 464 -11.99 12.04 0.32
C ARG A 464 -13.16 11.74 1.24
N GLY A 465 -14.08 12.69 1.42
CA GLY A 465 -15.24 12.53 2.29
C GLY A 465 -15.00 13.02 3.73
N GLY A 466 -15.78 12.48 4.68
CA GLY A 466 -15.68 12.84 6.11
C GLY A 466 -16.07 14.28 6.46
N GLY A 467 -16.87 14.94 5.60
CA GLY A 467 -17.32 16.31 5.81
C GLY A 467 -16.29 17.40 5.49
N TYR A 468 -15.12 17.03 4.96
CA TYR A 468 -14.11 17.99 4.54
C TYR A 468 -14.32 18.45 3.09
N ARG A 469 -14.02 19.72 2.81
CA ARG A 469 -14.00 20.25 1.44
C ARG A 469 -12.68 19.89 0.77
N GLY A 470 -12.74 19.11 -0.30
CA GLY A 470 -11.59 18.75 -1.12
C GLY A 470 -11.34 19.69 -2.31
N GLY A 471 -10.37 19.30 -3.14
CA GLY A 471 -10.09 19.89 -4.45
C GLY A 471 -11.15 19.56 -5.49
N GLU A 472 -10.81 19.67 -6.78
CA GLU A 472 -11.74 19.39 -7.89
C GLU A 472 -12.30 17.96 -7.83
N GLU A 473 -11.46 17.02 -7.41
CA GLU A 473 -11.80 15.60 -7.26
C GLU A 473 -12.29 15.25 -5.85
N GLY A 474 -12.59 16.25 -5.02
CA GLY A 474 -13.04 16.05 -3.63
C GLY A 474 -11.97 15.53 -2.67
N VAL A 475 -10.70 15.49 -3.09
CA VAL A 475 -9.57 15.02 -2.28
C VAL A 475 -8.99 16.15 -1.43
N TRP A 476 -8.61 15.85 -0.20
CA TRP A 476 -8.01 16.79 0.73
C TRP A 476 -6.76 16.18 1.38
N GLU A 477 -5.84 17.04 1.79
CA GLU A 477 -4.73 16.74 2.68
C GLU A 477 -5.04 17.36 4.05
N ARG A 478 -4.75 16.63 5.12
CA ARG A 478 -4.85 17.11 6.48
C ARG A 478 -3.53 16.90 7.21
N LEU A 479 -2.94 18.00 7.64
CA LEU A 479 -1.75 17.99 8.49
C LEU A 479 -2.18 17.78 9.94
N GLU A 480 -1.68 16.73 10.57
CA GLU A 480 -1.92 16.43 11.98
C GLU A 480 -0.61 16.56 12.77
N PRO A 481 -0.63 17.02 14.03
CA PRO A 481 0.54 16.94 14.90
C PRO A 481 1.02 15.49 15.06
N PRO A 482 2.29 15.31 15.48
CA PRO A 482 2.84 13.99 15.77
C PRO A 482 1.94 13.24 16.75
N ARG A 483 1.88 11.92 16.58
CA ARG A 483 1.31 11.05 17.61
C ARG A 483 2.12 11.19 18.89
N GLU A 484 1.44 11.07 20.03
CA GLU A 484 2.10 11.10 21.33
C GLU A 484 3.07 9.92 21.44
N ALA A 485 4.36 10.24 21.46
CA ALA A 485 5.41 9.28 21.75
C ALA A 485 5.42 8.96 23.24
N ARG A 486 5.82 7.73 23.58
CA ARG A 486 5.86 7.27 24.95
C ARG A 486 7.21 6.71 25.29
N GLY A 487 7.67 6.98 26.50
CA GLY A 487 8.90 6.41 27.01
C GLY A 487 8.75 4.93 27.29
N ALA A 488 9.54 4.11 26.61
CA ALA A 488 9.72 2.70 26.89
C ALA A 488 11.09 2.52 27.57
N LEU A 489 11.11 1.82 28.70
CA LEU A 489 12.33 1.58 29.47
C LEU A 489 12.99 0.27 29.04
N PRO A 490 14.32 0.15 29.20
CA PRO A 490 14.98 -1.14 29.14
C PRO A 490 14.35 -2.16 30.09
N VAL A 491 14.32 -3.42 29.68
CA VAL A 491 13.94 -4.54 30.56
C VAL A 491 14.84 -4.53 31.79
N GLY A 492 14.22 -4.51 32.98
CA GLY A 492 14.92 -4.32 34.26
C GLY A 492 14.84 -2.89 34.81
N GLY A 493 14.30 -1.93 34.05
CA GLY A 493 13.94 -0.58 34.51
C GLY A 493 15.11 0.40 34.66
N GLU A 494 16.35 -0.04 34.44
CA GLU A 494 17.54 0.81 34.50
C GLU A 494 17.96 1.26 33.08
N GLY A 495 17.98 2.57 32.83
CA GLY A 495 18.48 3.19 31.60
C GLY A 495 17.63 4.34 31.07
N GLU A 496 18.04 4.93 29.95
CA GLU A 496 17.30 6.02 29.31
C GLU A 496 16.05 5.47 28.60
N ALA A 497 14.92 6.14 28.78
CA ALA A 497 13.68 5.79 28.11
C ALA A 497 13.76 6.12 26.62
N VAL A 498 13.50 5.13 25.77
CA VAL A 498 13.38 5.33 24.32
C VAL A 498 11.97 5.80 24.00
N GLN A 499 11.84 6.87 23.22
CA GLN A 499 10.54 7.36 22.79
C GLN A 499 10.02 6.52 21.61
N VAL A 500 8.89 5.85 21.82
CA VAL A 500 8.26 4.98 20.83
C VAL A 500 6.86 5.46 20.45
N VAL A 501 6.46 5.17 19.22
CA VAL A 501 5.14 5.41 18.66
C VAL A 501 4.58 4.06 18.20
N GLU A 502 3.33 3.82 18.57
CA GLU A 502 2.59 2.62 18.19
C GLU A 502 2.10 2.72 16.73
N GLY A 503 2.20 1.61 16.00
CA GLY A 503 1.72 1.46 14.62
C GLY A 503 0.53 0.53 14.55
N MET A 504 -0.30 0.66 13.51
CA MET A 504 -1.44 -0.24 13.29
C MET A 504 -0.99 -1.62 12.83
N TYR A 505 0.10 -1.72 12.09
CA TYR A 505 0.72 -2.99 11.72
C TYR A 505 2.17 -2.79 11.29
N LEU A 506 2.91 -3.88 11.25
CA LEU A 506 4.25 -4.01 10.71
C LEU A 506 4.19 -4.91 9.48
N HIS A 507 4.87 -4.55 8.40
CA HIS A 507 5.06 -5.42 7.24
C HIS A 507 6.49 -5.97 7.23
N TRP A 508 6.64 -7.29 7.23
CA TRP A 508 7.90 -8.01 7.27
C TRP A 508 8.52 -8.11 5.87
N PHE A 509 9.44 -7.20 5.54
CA PHE A 509 10.06 -7.11 4.21
C PHE A 509 11.32 -7.98 4.01
N GLU A 510 11.91 -8.53 5.07
CA GLU A 510 13.26 -9.09 5.07
C GLU A 510 13.47 -10.23 4.04
N GLU A 511 12.46 -11.08 3.82
CA GLU A 511 12.58 -12.22 2.90
C GLU A 511 12.43 -11.84 1.41
N LYS A 512 11.69 -10.79 1.06
CA LYS A 512 11.55 -10.38 -0.35
C LYS A 512 12.88 -9.93 -0.96
N TRP A 513 13.83 -9.50 -0.12
CA TRP A 513 15.14 -9.02 -0.54
C TRP A 513 16.27 -10.02 -0.27
N ASN A 514 16.19 -10.79 0.82
CA ASN A 514 17.20 -11.79 1.16
C ASN A 514 16.93 -13.17 0.55
N GLY A 515 15.69 -13.46 0.17
CA GLY A 515 15.37 -14.60 -0.68
C GLY A 515 15.94 -14.33 -2.07
N GLY A 516 16.93 -15.12 -2.49
CA GLY A 516 17.56 -15.04 -3.83
C GLY A 516 16.61 -15.27 -5.02
N THR A 517 15.30 -15.23 -4.79
CA THR A 517 14.17 -15.27 -5.72
C THR A 517 13.75 -13.88 -6.21
N CYS A 518 14.63 -12.87 -6.19
CA CYS A 518 14.68 -12.02 -7.38
C CYS A 518 15.01 -12.95 -8.54
N VAL A 519 13.97 -13.43 -9.24
CA VAL A 519 14.10 -14.19 -10.47
C VAL A 519 15.13 -13.45 -11.29
N SER A 520 16.32 -14.03 -11.40
CA SER A 520 17.26 -13.66 -12.43
C SER A 520 16.54 -13.99 -13.72
N LEU A 521 15.75 -13.03 -14.22
CA LEU A 521 15.23 -13.06 -15.56
C LEU A 521 16.49 -13.01 -16.42
N SER A 522 16.96 -14.19 -16.79
CA SER A 522 18.06 -14.31 -17.73
C SER A 522 17.64 -13.47 -18.94
N PRO A 523 18.48 -12.54 -19.42
CA PRO A 523 18.16 -11.67 -20.56
C PRO A 523 17.71 -12.44 -21.81
N SER A 524 17.99 -13.75 -21.86
CA SER A 524 17.59 -14.70 -22.89
C SER A 524 16.12 -15.14 -22.88
N SER A 525 15.29 -14.72 -21.92
CA SER A 525 13.88 -15.13 -21.81
C SER A 525 12.86 -14.08 -22.27
N LEU A 526 13.32 -12.89 -22.68
CA LEU A 526 12.47 -11.91 -23.35
C LEU A 526 12.34 -12.28 -24.85
N PRO A 527 11.12 -12.34 -25.42
CA PRO A 527 10.96 -12.51 -26.85
C PRO A 527 11.66 -11.36 -27.58
N ALA A 528 12.45 -11.70 -28.60
CA ALA A 528 13.24 -10.75 -29.37
C ALA A 528 12.35 -9.68 -30.01
N PHE A 529 12.29 -8.50 -29.39
CA PHE A 529 11.77 -7.31 -30.05
C PHE A 529 12.71 -6.95 -31.21
N VAL A 530 12.11 -6.73 -32.37
CA VAL A 530 12.79 -6.38 -33.63
C VAL A 530 13.69 -5.15 -33.41
N SER A 531 15.00 -5.37 -33.43
CA SER A 531 16.02 -4.34 -33.29
C SER A 531 16.04 -3.41 -34.51
N LEU A 532 15.68 -2.14 -34.33
CA LEU A 532 16.09 -1.07 -35.25
C LEU A 532 17.55 -0.68 -34.96
N PRO A 533 18.35 -0.30 -35.98
CA PRO A 533 19.80 -0.17 -35.84
C PRO A 533 20.18 1.06 -35.00
N ALA A 534 20.89 0.82 -33.91
CA ALA A 534 21.48 1.84 -33.05
C ALA A 534 22.64 2.56 -33.76
N ALA A 535 22.55 3.88 -33.86
CA ALA A 535 23.67 4.74 -34.22
C ALA A 535 24.68 4.78 -33.05
N ARG A 536 25.95 4.48 -33.35
CA ARG A 536 27.08 4.59 -32.40
C ARG A 536 27.28 6.05 -31.98
N LEU A 537 27.02 6.36 -30.71
CA LEU A 537 27.55 7.56 -30.05
C LEU A 537 28.65 7.14 -29.08
N SER A 538 29.88 7.51 -29.43
CA SER A 538 31.07 7.37 -28.60
C SER A 538 31.11 8.45 -27.52
N PHE A 539 31.19 8.04 -26.25
CA PHE A 539 31.42 8.92 -25.11
C PHE A 539 32.83 9.53 -25.15
N LEU A 540 32.91 10.86 -25.04
CA LEU A 540 34.14 11.59 -24.70
C LEU A 540 34.13 11.92 -23.19
N PRO A 541 35.30 12.00 -22.53
CA PRO A 541 35.38 12.29 -21.10
C PRO A 541 35.12 13.79 -20.82
N SER A 542 34.36 14.05 -19.75
CA SER A 542 34.05 15.40 -19.25
C SER A 542 35.29 16.13 -18.73
N PRO A 543 35.42 17.47 -18.92
CA PRO A 543 36.47 18.27 -18.28
C PRO A 543 36.12 18.58 -16.81
N PRO A 544 37.11 18.95 -15.99
CA PRO A 544 36.88 19.27 -14.58
C PRO A 544 36.18 20.62 -14.42
N ILE A 545 35.18 20.66 -13.53
CA ILE A 545 34.47 21.87 -13.13
C ILE A 545 35.31 22.60 -12.07
N VAL A 546 35.72 23.83 -12.38
CA VAL A 546 36.29 24.79 -11.42
C VAL A 546 35.16 25.69 -10.94
N HIS A 547 34.82 25.63 -9.66
CA HIS A 547 33.91 26.59 -9.04
C HIS A 547 34.69 27.83 -8.59
N SER A 548 34.47 28.96 -9.26
CA SER A 548 34.83 30.30 -8.77
C SER A 548 33.53 31.06 -8.48
N PHE A 549 33.26 31.32 -7.20
CA PHE A 549 32.19 32.22 -6.76
C PHE A 549 32.72 33.67 -6.70
N PRO A 550 31.95 34.67 -7.16
CA PRO A 550 32.25 36.07 -6.88
C PRO A 550 31.84 36.43 -5.43
N PRO A 551 32.52 37.38 -4.77
CA PRO A 551 32.18 37.79 -3.41
C PRO A 551 30.89 38.62 -3.37
N ALA A 552 30.11 38.41 -2.31
CA ALA A 552 28.90 39.15 -2.02
C ALA A 552 29.20 40.63 -1.68
N PRO A 553 28.31 41.58 -2.06
CA PRO A 553 28.45 42.98 -1.66
C PRO A 553 28.11 43.18 -0.17
N PRO A 554 28.73 44.18 0.50
CA PRO A 554 28.53 44.40 1.93
C PRO A 554 27.16 45.03 2.25
N SER A 555 26.53 44.48 3.29
CA SER A 555 25.31 44.98 3.91
C SER A 555 25.53 46.34 4.56
N THR A 556 24.70 47.32 4.20
CA THR A 556 24.65 48.65 4.82
C THR A 556 23.79 48.59 6.08
N THR A 557 24.44 48.76 7.23
CA THR A 557 23.85 49.00 8.53
C THR A 557 23.12 50.36 8.50
N THR A 558 21.84 50.37 8.84
CA THR A 558 21.09 51.62 9.06
C THR A 558 20.88 51.81 10.56
N ASP A 559 21.61 52.76 11.11
CA ASP A 559 21.42 53.31 12.46
C ASP A 559 20.10 54.08 12.54
N ILE A 560 19.30 53.83 13.57
CA ILE A 560 18.25 54.74 14.05
C ILE A 560 18.43 54.91 15.57
N PRO A 561 18.41 56.16 16.09
CA PRO A 561 19.02 56.49 17.36
C PRO A 561 18.09 56.30 18.57
N ALA A 562 18.74 56.10 19.71
CA ALA A 562 18.17 56.15 21.05
C ALA A 562 17.55 57.52 21.36
N GLN A 563 16.33 57.51 21.91
CA GLN A 563 15.81 58.60 22.73
C GLN A 563 15.62 58.14 24.17
N ASN A 564 16.34 58.79 25.06
CA ASN A 564 16.09 58.82 26.49
C ASN A 564 14.81 59.63 26.78
N GLY A 565 13.96 59.13 27.66
CA GLY A 565 12.82 59.87 28.21
C GLY A 565 12.31 59.18 29.47
N SER A 566 12.36 59.89 30.59
CA SER A 566 12.25 59.41 31.96
C SER A 566 10.81 59.18 32.45
N THR A 567 10.74 58.59 33.66
CA THR A 567 9.74 58.79 34.74
C THR A 567 8.31 58.27 34.53
N THR A 568 7.95 57.18 35.20
CA THR A 568 7.24 57.16 36.51
C THR A 568 6.61 55.78 36.80
N SER A 569 6.78 55.30 38.03
CA SER A 569 5.97 54.25 38.67
C SER A 569 4.66 54.90 39.18
N PRO A 570 3.54 54.18 39.36
CA PRO A 570 3.36 53.41 40.61
C PRO A 570 2.52 52.11 40.52
N ASN A 571 2.75 51.27 41.54
CA ASN A 571 1.84 50.35 42.26
C ASN A 571 0.33 50.33 41.92
N ALA A 572 -0.25 49.12 41.88
CA ALA A 572 -1.42 48.63 42.64
C ALA A 572 -2.05 47.40 41.92
N HIS A 573 -2.03 46.20 42.52
CA HIS A 573 -3.09 45.60 43.37
C HIS A 573 -4.45 45.28 42.69
N CYS A 574 -4.86 44.01 42.84
CA CYS A 574 -6.25 43.48 42.87
C CYS A 574 -7.03 43.48 41.54
N ALA A 575 -7.94 42.56 41.20
CA ALA A 575 -8.46 41.33 41.80
C ALA A 575 -9.27 40.56 40.72
N ARG A 576 -9.50 39.26 40.94
CA ARG A 576 -10.59 38.46 40.33
C ARG A 576 -11.98 39.08 40.58
N PRO A 577 -12.97 38.76 39.74
CA PRO A 577 -14.04 37.80 40.12
C PRO A 577 -14.37 36.81 38.97
N LYS A 578 -14.58 35.51 39.22
CA LYS A 578 -15.78 34.80 39.71
C LYS A 578 -17.01 34.83 38.77
N ARG A 579 -17.31 33.62 38.27
CA ARG A 579 -18.61 32.99 37.97
C ARG A 579 -19.67 33.78 37.18
N SER A 580 -20.00 33.23 36.01
CA SER A 580 -21.29 32.55 35.75
C SER A 580 -21.02 31.40 34.80
#